data_AF-A0A419GYC7-F1
#
_entry.id   AF-A0A419GYC7-F1
#
_cell.length_a   1.000
_cell.length_b   1.000
_cell.length_c   1.000
_cell.angle_alpha   90.00
_cell.angle_beta   90.00
_cell.angle_gamma   90.00
#
_symmetry.space_group_name_H-M   'P 1'
#
loop_
_entity.id
_entity.type
_entity.pdbx_description
1 polymer ?
#
loop_
_entity_poly.entity_id
_entity_poly.type
_entity_poly.pdbx_seq_one_letter_code
_entity_poly.pdbx_strand_id
1 'polypeptide(L)'
;MLLGITLFTVSGCSAPPDKTEVEETIVKYFEVKGNKVVELNIGSIKSIEISEKTYMGTPGYMVDIPLITLQPVENVGDVWNYKEGEKTTFQNARIMIQQSTGPDKRWIISYISGISAQ
;
A
#
# COMPACT_ATOMS: atom_id res chain seq x y z
N MET A 1 -12.76 41.79 30.10
CA MET A 1 -13.20 41.20 28.82
C MET A 1 -12.25 40.06 28.49
N LEU A 2 -12.67 38.81 28.74
CA LEU A 2 -11.92 37.63 28.28
C LEU A 2 -12.08 37.53 26.77
N LEU A 3 -11.00 37.72 26.00
CA LEU A 3 -10.93 37.29 24.62
C LEU A 3 -10.89 35.75 24.61
N GLY A 4 -12.03 35.12 24.33
CA GLY A 4 -12.10 33.68 24.08
C GLY A 4 -11.42 33.37 22.74
N ILE A 5 -10.26 32.72 22.81
CA ILE A 5 -9.61 32.10 21.65
C ILE A 5 -10.37 30.81 21.37
N THR A 6 -11.26 30.84 20.38
CA THR A 6 -11.92 29.63 19.87
C THR A 6 -10.90 28.85 19.04
N LEU A 7 -10.23 27.89 19.68
CA LEU A 7 -9.42 26.87 19.01
C LEU A 7 -10.37 26.00 18.15
N PHE A 8 -10.49 26.32 16.86
CA PHE A 8 -11.04 25.39 15.87
C PHE A 8 -9.97 24.33 15.57
N THR A 9 -9.89 23.29 16.40
CA THR A 9 -9.14 22.08 16.07
C THR A 9 -9.94 21.29 15.02
N VAL A 10 -9.70 21.64 13.75
CA VAL A 10 -10.30 20.93 12.63
C VAL A 10 -9.85 19.47 12.67
N SER A 11 -10.86 18.62 12.73
CA SER A 11 -10.81 17.19 12.88
C SER A 11 -10.08 16.52 11.70
N GLY A 12 -8.97 15.84 12.00
CA GLY A 12 -8.68 14.48 11.55
C GLY A 12 -8.79 14.07 10.07
N CYS A 13 -8.74 14.96 9.09
CA CYS A 13 -8.50 14.54 7.70
C CYS A 13 -7.03 14.10 7.58
N SER A 14 -6.76 12.80 7.71
CA SER A 14 -5.46 12.28 7.26
C SER A 14 -5.36 12.57 5.77
N ALA A 15 -4.36 13.37 5.39
CA ALA A 15 -4.08 13.63 3.99
C ALA A 15 -3.92 12.31 3.23
N PRO A 16 -4.36 12.24 1.96
CA PRO A 16 -4.10 11.08 1.13
C PRO A 16 -2.59 10.84 1.04
N PRO A 17 -2.15 9.57 0.96
CA PRO A 17 -0.76 9.26 0.72
C PRO A 17 -0.34 9.84 -0.62
N ASP A 18 0.85 10.42 -0.68
CA ASP A 18 1.43 10.79 -1.96
C ASP A 18 1.95 9.56 -2.71
N LYS A 19 2.27 9.73 -3.99
CA LYS A 19 2.71 8.62 -4.85
C LYS A 19 4.00 7.96 -4.33
N THR A 20 4.90 8.74 -3.74
CA THR A 20 6.18 8.27 -3.21
C THR A 20 5.95 7.40 -1.97
N GLU A 21 5.09 7.83 -1.05
CA GLU A 21 4.72 7.03 0.13
C GLU A 21 4.08 5.69 -0.28
N VAL A 22 3.24 5.70 -1.32
CA VAL A 22 2.64 4.48 -1.88
C VAL A 22 3.72 3.57 -2.46
N GLU A 23 4.66 4.11 -3.24
CA GLU A 23 5.78 3.37 -3.82
C GLU A 23 6.64 2.72 -2.74
N GLU A 24 7.08 3.48 -1.75
CA GLU A 24 7.88 2.96 -0.62
C GLU A 24 7.14 1.86 0.14
N THR A 25 5.83 2.03 0.37
CA THR A 25 5.00 1.03 1.04
C THR A 25 4.95 -0.27 0.25
N ILE A 26 4.81 -0.19 -1.08
CA ILE A 26 4.77 -1.35 -1.98
C ILE A 26 6.12 -2.06 -2.03
N VAL A 27 7.21 -1.30 -2.24
CA VAL A 27 8.57 -1.85 -2.29
C VAL A 27 8.90 -2.58 -1.00
N LYS A 28 8.72 -1.91 0.15
CA LYS A 28 9.01 -2.49 1.46
C LYS A 28 8.23 -3.77 1.73
N TYR A 29 6.96 -3.82 1.32
CA TYR A 29 6.14 -5.01 1.50
C TYR A 29 6.72 -6.23 0.77
N PHE A 30 7.12 -6.05 -0.50
CA PHE A 30 7.67 -7.15 -1.30
C PHE A 30 9.10 -7.52 -0.88
N GLU A 31 9.92 -6.54 -0.49
CA GLU A 31 11.27 -6.80 0.02
C GLU A 31 11.27 -7.68 1.27
N VAL A 32 10.36 -7.40 2.22
CA VAL A 32 10.18 -8.23 3.42
C VAL A 32 9.72 -9.66 3.07
N LYS A 33 9.09 -9.84 1.91
CA LYS A 33 8.67 -11.13 1.36
C LYS A 33 9.70 -11.74 0.40
N GLY A 34 10.96 -11.30 0.45
CA GLY A 34 12.03 -11.89 -0.36
C GLY A 34 11.94 -11.56 -1.85
N ASN A 35 11.27 -10.47 -2.22
CA ASN A 35 11.15 -10.03 -3.61
C ASN A 35 11.70 -8.61 -3.79
N LYS A 36 12.54 -8.43 -4.79
CA LYS A 36 12.92 -7.11 -5.29
C LYS A 36 11.86 -6.61 -6.27
N VAL A 37 11.40 -5.37 -6.08
CA VAL A 37 10.58 -4.68 -7.07
C VAL A 37 11.51 -4.09 -8.13
N VAL A 38 11.44 -4.61 -9.35
CA VAL A 38 12.31 -4.21 -10.48
C VAL A 38 11.68 -3.08 -11.28
N GLU A 39 10.36 -3.10 -11.40
CA GLU A 39 9.58 -2.10 -12.11
C GLU A 39 8.25 -1.94 -11.40
N LEU A 40 7.81 -0.70 -11.22
CA LEU A 40 6.53 -0.37 -10.61
C LEU A 40 5.92 0.82 -11.34
N ASN A 41 4.71 0.64 -11.83
CA ASN A 41 3.89 1.73 -12.33
C ASN A 41 2.68 1.89 -11.42
N ILE A 42 2.65 2.99 -10.67
CA ILE A 42 1.48 3.37 -9.87
C ILE A 42 0.54 4.19 -10.75
N GLY A 43 -0.68 3.67 -10.89
CA GLY A 43 -1.79 4.32 -11.56
C GLY A 43 -2.58 5.23 -10.63
N SER A 44 -3.89 4.98 -10.53
CA SER A 44 -4.78 5.84 -9.76
C SER A 44 -4.78 5.48 -8.27
N ILE A 45 -4.77 6.49 -7.40
CA ILE A 45 -4.91 6.36 -5.95
C ILE A 45 -6.27 6.95 -5.58
N LYS A 46 -7.17 6.12 -5.06
CA LYS A 46 -8.57 6.49 -4.77
C LYS A 46 -8.90 6.22 -3.32
N SER A 47 -9.59 7.15 -2.67
CA SER A 47 -10.10 6.90 -1.33
C SER A 47 -11.18 5.83 -1.38
N ILE A 48 -11.18 4.96 -0.40
CA ILE A 48 -12.20 3.94 -0.25
C ILE A 48 -13.51 4.59 0.23
N GLU A 49 -14.64 4.14 -0.31
CA GLU A 49 -15.94 4.72 0.05
C GLU A 49 -16.27 4.51 1.53
N ILE A 50 -17.08 5.43 2.08
CA ILE A 50 -17.35 5.54 3.51
C ILE A 50 -18.06 4.29 4.08
N SER A 51 -18.82 3.57 3.27
CA SER A 51 -19.45 2.29 3.64
C SER A 51 -18.43 1.23 4.05
N GLU A 52 -17.27 1.19 3.40
CA GLU A 52 -16.15 0.29 3.76
C GLU A 52 -15.26 0.86 4.86
N LYS A 53 -15.16 2.20 5.00
CA LYS A 53 -14.46 2.85 6.14
C LYS A 53 -15.08 2.52 7.49
N THR A 54 -16.40 2.30 7.52
CA THR A 54 -17.14 1.97 8.76
C THR A 54 -16.68 0.64 9.37
N TYR A 55 -16.09 -0.26 8.58
CA TYR A 55 -15.62 -1.57 9.07
C TYR A 55 -14.17 -1.57 9.59
N MET A 56 -13.36 -0.56 9.25
CA MET A 56 -11.92 -0.55 9.55
C MET A 56 -11.42 0.62 10.39
N GLY A 57 -12.23 1.68 10.58
CA GLY A 57 -11.92 2.79 11.49
C GLY A 57 -10.69 3.64 11.12
N THR A 58 -9.90 3.25 10.11
CA THR A 58 -8.72 3.96 9.62
C THR A 58 -8.88 4.39 8.16
N PRO A 59 -8.23 5.50 7.74
CA PRO A 59 -8.19 5.89 6.33
C PRO A 59 -7.55 4.78 5.48
N GLY A 60 -8.22 4.42 4.38
CA GLY A 60 -7.74 3.47 3.39
C GLY A 60 -7.86 4.01 1.97
N TYR A 61 -6.93 3.59 1.11
CA TYR A 61 -6.85 3.95 -0.29
C TYR A 61 -6.65 2.71 -1.16
N MET A 62 -7.35 2.69 -2.28
CA MET A 62 -7.15 1.73 -3.36
C MET A 62 -6.18 2.30 -4.38
N VAL A 63 -5.17 1.51 -4.71
CA VAL A 63 -4.11 1.84 -5.65
C VAL A 63 -4.19 0.87 -6.82
N ASP A 64 -4.46 1.39 -8.00
CA ASP A 64 -4.34 0.62 -9.24
C ASP A 64 -2.86 0.54 -9.64
N ILE A 65 -2.40 -0.67 -9.95
CA ILE A 65 -1.02 -0.97 -10.37
C ILE A 65 -1.08 -1.53 -11.80
N PRO A 66 -1.01 -0.66 -12.83
CA PRO A 66 -0.95 -1.12 -14.21
C PRO A 66 0.14 -2.15 -14.49
N LEU A 67 1.29 -2.02 -13.83
CA LEU A 67 2.44 -2.88 -14.04
C LEU A 67 3.27 -3.00 -12.75
N ILE A 68 3.66 -4.22 -12.40
CA ILE A 68 4.70 -4.47 -11.40
C ILE A 68 5.52 -5.68 -11.79
N THR A 69 6.84 -5.55 -11.77
CA THR A 69 7.78 -6.65 -12.03
C THR A 69 8.50 -7.00 -10.74
N LEU A 70 8.36 -8.25 -10.29
CA LEU A 70 9.02 -8.79 -9.11
C LEU A 70 10.15 -9.73 -9.50
N GLN A 71 11.20 -9.74 -8.70
CA GLN A 71 12.35 -10.64 -8.84
C GLN A 71 12.66 -11.26 -7.46
N PRO A 72 12.49 -12.58 -7.28
CA PRO A 72 12.90 -13.26 -6.06
C PRO A 72 14.39 -13.06 -5.79
N VAL A 73 14.73 -12.71 -4.55
CA VAL A 73 16.15 -12.53 -4.13
C VAL A 73 16.82 -13.84 -3.72
N GLU A 74 16.01 -14.86 -3.46
CA GLU A 74 16.42 -16.23 -3.19
C GLU A 74 15.44 -17.18 -3.88
N ASN A 75 15.76 -18.47 -3.99
CA ASN A 75 14.80 -19.45 -4.48
C ASN A 75 13.66 -19.58 -3.47
N VAL A 76 12.42 -19.31 -3.88
CA VAL A 76 11.27 -19.34 -2.96
C VAL A 76 10.26 -20.42 -3.34
N GLY A 77 10.17 -21.42 -2.46
CA GLY A 77 9.08 -22.40 -2.35
C GLY A 77 9.12 -23.58 -3.33
N ASP A 78 9.02 -24.80 -2.80
CA ASP A 78 8.85 -26.06 -3.56
C ASP A 78 7.56 -26.11 -4.41
N VAL A 79 6.58 -25.24 -4.11
CA VAL A 79 5.23 -25.26 -4.70
C VAL A 79 5.11 -24.37 -5.94
N TRP A 80 5.88 -23.29 -6.01
CA TRP A 80 5.75 -22.27 -7.07
C TRP A 80 6.95 -22.21 -8.03
N ASN A 81 8.06 -22.88 -7.70
CA ASN A 81 9.27 -22.99 -8.53
C ASN A 81 9.85 -21.64 -9.00
N TYR A 82 9.70 -20.57 -8.21
CA TYR A 82 10.31 -19.28 -8.55
C TYR A 82 11.82 -19.36 -8.32
N LYS A 83 12.57 -19.24 -9.42
CA LYS A 83 14.03 -19.25 -9.36
C LYS A 83 14.54 -17.88 -8.95
N GLU A 84 15.61 -17.90 -8.16
CA GLU A 84 16.37 -16.69 -7.84
C GLU A 84 16.66 -15.91 -9.13
N GLY A 85 16.35 -14.62 -9.11
CA GLY A 85 16.59 -13.72 -10.23
C GLY A 85 15.59 -13.80 -11.38
N GLU A 86 14.64 -14.73 -11.36
CA GLU A 86 13.59 -14.81 -12.38
C GLU A 86 12.60 -13.64 -12.24
N LYS A 87 12.43 -12.87 -13.31
CA LYS A 87 11.51 -11.72 -13.31
C LYS A 87 10.11 -12.19 -13.67
N THR A 88 9.14 -11.86 -12.82
CA THR A 88 7.73 -12.07 -13.09
C THR A 88 7.02 -10.72 -13.15
N THR A 89 6.34 -10.45 -14.25
CA THR A 89 5.59 -9.21 -14.46
C THR A 89 4.10 -9.46 -14.31
N PHE A 90 3.46 -8.64 -13.48
CA PHE A 90 2.03 -8.61 -13.26
C PHE A 90 1.44 -7.34 -13.85
N GLN A 91 0.23 -7.45 -14.38
CA GLN A 91 -0.50 -6.35 -15.00
C GLN A 91 -1.88 -6.20 -14.37
N ASN A 92 -2.37 -4.96 -14.32
CA ASN A 92 -3.70 -4.62 -13.82
C ASN A 92 -3.96 -5.13 -12.39
N ALA A 93 -2.94 -5.04 -11.53
CA ALA A 93 -3.06 -5.36 -10.13
C ALA A 93 -3.75 -4.24 -9.35
N ARG A 94 -4.25 -4.57 -8.16
CA ARG A 94 -4.83 -3.61 -7.23
C ARG A 94 -4.34 -3.88 -5.82
N ILE A 95 -3.94 -2.82 -5.13
CA ILE A 95 -3.44 -2.87 -3.76
C ILE A 95 -4.29 -1.95 -2.89
N MET A 96 -4.69 -2.43 -1.73
CA MET A 96 -5.26 -1.59 -0.69
C MET A 96 -4.17 -1.22 0.31
N ILE A 97 -4.01 0.07 0.54
CA ILE A 97 -3.17 0.60 1.62
C ILE A 97 -4.04 1.23 2.69
N GLN A 98 -3.69 1.02 3.95
CA GLN A 98 -4.38 1.58 5.10
C GLN A 98 -3.38 2.17 6.09
N GLN A 99 -3.80 3.19 6.82
CA GLN A 99 -2.97 3.74 7.88
C GLN A 99 -3.03 2.82 9.10
N SER A 100 -1.87 2.49 9.67
CA SER A 100 -1.80 1.70 10.89
C SER A 100 -2.40 2.46 12.08
N THR A 101 -3.00 1.72 13.01
CA THR A 101 -3.61 2.26 14.24
C THR A 101 -2.59 2.60 15.34
N GLY A 102 -1.30 2.40 15.08
CA GLY A 102 -0.21 2.64 16.03
C GLY A 102 0.21 4.11 16.14
N PRO A 103 1.08 4.44 17.13
CA PRO A 103 1.56 5.81 17.35
C PRO A 103 2.28 6.39 16.13
N ASP A 104 2.94 5.55 15.33
CA ASP A 104 3.74 5.96 14.16
C ASP A 104 2.95 6.06 12.84
N LYS A 105 1.61 5.93 12.86
CA LYS A 105 0.69 6.14 11.71
C LYS A 105 1.31 5.91 10.33
N ARG A 106 1.72 4.67 10.04
CA ARG A 106 2.37 4.31 8.76
C ARG A 106 1.38 3.67 7.80
N TRP A 107 1.58 3.87 6.50
CA TRP A 107 0.85 3.11 5.48
C TRP A 107 1.30 1.66 5.46
N ILE A 108 0.33 0.74 5.40
CA ILE A 108 0.55 -0.71 5.29
C ILE A 108 -0.35 -1.27 4.20
N ILE A 109 0.12 -2.31 3.51
CA ILE A 109 -0.71 -3.06 2.57
C ILE A 109 -1.64 -3.98 3.36
N SER A 110 -2.95 -3.86 3.13
CA SER A 110 -3.98 -4.71 3.73
C SER A 110 -4.53 -5.77 2.79
N TYR A 111 -4.47 -5.51 1.48
CA TYR A 111 -5.00 -6.40 0.47
C TYR A 111 -4.26 -6.24 -0.86
N ILE A 112 -4.07 -7.34 -1.58
CA ILE A 112 -3.48 -7.40 -2.92
C ILE A 112 -4.36 -8.27 -3.80
N SER A 113 -4.60 -7.81 -5.03
CA SER A 113 -5.27 -8.55 -6.10
C SER A 113 -4.50 -8.44 -7.40
N GLY A 114 -4.53 -9.49 -8.22
CA GLY A 114 -3.83 -9.53 -9.51
C GLY A 114 -2.32 -9.72 -9.43
N ILE A 115 -1.78 -9.92 -8.22
CA ILE A 115 -0.40 -10.34 -7.99
C ILE A 115 -0.48 -11.65 -7.23
N SER A 116 -0.03 -12.75 -7.84
CA SER A 116 0.21 -14.00 -7.12
C SER A 116 1.50 -13.87 -6.35
N ALA A 117 1.50 -13.01 -5.34
CA ALA A 117 2.60 -12.87 -4.41
C ALA A 117 2.36 -13.74 -3.18
N GLN A 118 3.44 -14.37 -2.73
CA GLN A 118 3.55 -15.35 -1.65
C GLN A 118 2.98 -14.87 -0.31
#